data_AF-A0A642V7K2-F1
#
_entry.id   AF-A0A642V7K2-F1
#
_cell.length_a   1.000
_cell.length_b   1.000
_cell.length_c   1.000
_cell.angle_alpha   90.00
_cell.angle_beta   90.00
_cell.angle_gamma   90.00
#
_symmetry.space_group_name_H-M   'P 1'
#
loop_
_entity.id
_entity.type
_entity.pdbx_description
1 polymer ?
#
loop_
_entity_poly.entity_id
_entity_poly.type
_entity_poly.pdbx_seq_one_letter_code
_entity_poly.pdbx_strand_id
1 'polypeptide(L)'
;MSSGEAELGLVNKVELKLILAKDDKLGSLLGVYLCPLLLKLNSPHETVRKKVVEICQHIDERLRSRYVYGAINQPITNIYSSIELPIEALINQFKDPTITGNKYMMQTFDLMYIKKALKQDKVSINYSIEHYNSFIV
;
A
#
# COMPACT_ATOMS: atom_id res chain seq x y z
N MET A 1 -18.29 25.02 -6.50
CA MET A 1 -17.25 23.98 -6.53
C MET A 1 -17.48 23.14 -7.76
N SER A 2 -16.51 23.05 -8.67
CA SER A 2 -16.60 22.15 -9.82
C SER A 2 -16.51 20.69 -9.36
N SER A 3 -17.03 19.75 -10.16
CA SER A 3 -16.99 18.32 -9.83
C SER A 3 -15.57 17.82 -9.53
N GLY A 4 -14.56 18.35 -10.23
CA GLY A 4 -13.16 18.00 -10.01
C GLY A 4 -12.57 18.52 -8.70
N GLU A 5 -12.98 19.71 -8.25
CA GLU A 5 -12.54 20.27 -6.96
C GLU A 5 -13.09 19.49 -5.78
N ALA A 6 -14.36 19.06 -5.86
CA ALA A 6 -14.99 18.26 -4.83
C ALA A 6 -14.32 16.87 -4.72
N GLU A 7 -14.04 16.23 -5.86
CA GLU A 7 -13.32 14.96 -5.90
C GLU A 7 -11.89 15.09 -5.35
N LEU A 8 -11.14 16.12 -5.77
CA LEU A 8 -9.80 16.39 -5.25
C LEU A 8 -9.82 16.63 -3.74
N GLY A 9 -10.83 17.35 -3.23
CA GLY A 9 -11.02 17.55 -1.80
C GLY A 9 -11.21 16.25 -1.02
N LEU A 10 -11.89 15.24 -1.59
CA LEU A 10 -12.02 13.92 -0.98
C LEU A 10 -10.69 13.16 -0.99
N VAL A 11 -9.95 13.20 -2.09
CA VAL A 11 -8.62 12.56 -2.21
C VAL A 11 -7.64 13.15 -1.20
N ASN A 12 -7.62 14.48 -1.03
CA ASN A 12 -6.78 15.15 -0.03
C ASN A 12 -7.15 14.76 1.41
N LYS A 13 -8.44 14.54 1.71
CA LYS A 13 -8.87 14.04 3.03
C LYS A 13 -8.36 12.63 3.30
N VAL A 14 -8.36 11.75 2.28
CA VAL A 14 -7.80 10.40 2.40
C VAL A 14 -6.29 10.47 2.63
N GLU A 15 -5.58 11.30 1.88
CA GLU A 15 -4.14 11.54 2.08
C GLU A 15 -3.82 11.96 3.51
N LEU A 16 -4.51 12.97 4.04
CA LEU A 16 -4.29 13.45 5.40
C LEU A 16 -4.51 12.33 6.43
N LYS A 17 -5.54 11.49 6.26
CA LYS A 17 -5.78 10.33 7.15
C LYS A 17 -4.62 9.34 7.10
N LEU A 18 -4.06 9.07 5.92
CA LEU A 18 -2.94 8.15 5.74
C LEU A 18 -1.64 8.73 6.30
N ILE A 19 -1.39 10.03 6.13
CA ILE A 19 -0.20 10.71 6.67
C ILE A 19 -0.25 10.73 8.20
N LEU A 20 -1.39 11.09 8.78
CA LEU A 20 -1.58 11.17 10.24
C LEU A 20 -1.73 9.79 10.90
N ALA A 21 -1.87 8.73 10.12
CA ALA A 21 -2.00 7.37 10.64
C ALA A 21 -0.77 6.98 11.46
N LYS A 22 -1.03 6.44 12.65
CA LYS A 22 -0.05 5.65 13.38
C LYS A 22 0.15 4.30 12.70
N ASP A 23 1.30 3.72 12.98
CA ASP A 23 1.80 2.53 12.30
C ASP A 23 0.95 1.26 12.52
N ASP A 24 0.27 1.18 13.66
CA ASP A 24 -0.68 0.14 14.04
C ASP A 24 -2.02 0.25 13.29
N LYS A 25 -2.39 1.46 12.83
CA LYS A 25 -3.66 1.74 12.15
C LYS A 25 -3.51 1.88 10.64
N LEU A 26 -2.28 2.05 10.14
CA LEU A 26 -2.03 2.26 8.72
C LEU A 26 -2.50 1.07 7.86
N GLY A 27 -2.29 -0.17 8.31
CA GLY A 27 -2.78 -1.36 7.61
C GLY A 27 -4.29 -1.36 7.43
N SER A 28 -5.04 -1.11 8.50
CA SER A 28 -6.50 -1.01 8.45
C SER A 28 -6.98 0.13 7.54
N LEU A 29 -6.30 1.28 7.57
CA LEU A 29 -6.65 2.40 6.69
C LEU A 29 -6.37 2.09 5.22
N LEU A 30 -5.26 1.43 4.91
CA LEU A 30 -4.99 0.95 3.56
C LEU A 30 -6.03 -0.10 3.12
N GLY A 31 -6.47 -0.96 4.03
CA GLY A 31 -7.56 -1.90 3.78
C GLY A 31 -8.87 -1.25 3.33
N VAL A 32 -9.19 -0.08 3.89
CA VAL A 32 -10.41 0.66 3.56
C VAL A 32 -10.23 1.56 2.33
N TYR A 33 -9.08 2.24 2.21
CA TYR A 33 -8.93 3.35 1.28
C TYR A 33 -8.08 3.05 0.05
N LEU A 34 -7.21 2.04 0.06
CA LEU A 34 -6.26 1.82 -1.04
C LEU A 34 -6.97 1.51 -2.36
N CYS A 35 -7.88 0.53 -2.38
CA CYS A 35 -8.61 0.16 -3.60
C CYS A 35 -9.46 1.35 -4.13
N PRO A 36 -10.33 1.99 -3.32
CA PRO A 36 -11.06 3.18 -3.77
C PRO A 36 -10.18 4.33 -4.25
N LEU A 37 -8.99 4.51 -3.67
CA LEU A 37 -8.03 5.52 -4.10
C LEU A 37 -7.44 5.18 -5.48
N LEU A 38 -7.07 3.92 -5.72
CA LEU A 38 -6.53 3.48 -7.02
C LEU A 38 -7.56 3.60 -8.15
N LEU A 39 -8.85 3.39 -7.86
CA LEU A 39 -9.93 3.66 -8.83
C LEU A 39 -9.95 5.12 -9.31
N LYS A 40 -9.46 6.06 -8.50
CA LYS A 40 -9.39 7.48 -8.88
C LYS A 40 -8.33 7.79 -9.92
N LEU A 41 -7.45 6.85 -10.25
CA LEU A 41 -6.60 6.93 -11.45
C LEU A 41 -7.41 6.93 -12.76
N ASN A 42 -8.68 6.50 -12.71
CA ASN A 42 -9.62 6.58 -13.83
C ASN A 42 -10.42 7.90 -13.88
N SER A 43 -10.20 8.83 -12.93
CA SER A 43 -10.91 10.12 -12.94
C SER A 43 -10.64 10.87 -14.25
N PRO A 44 -11.65 11.55 -14.85
CA PRO A 44 -11.43 12.41 -16.01
C PRO A 44 -10.55 13.62 -15.68
N HIS A 45 -10.45 14.01 -14.40
CA HIS A 45 -9.69 15.16 -13.95
C HIS A 45 -8.21 14.81 -13.72
N GLU A 46 -7.32 15.40 -14.50
CA GLU A 46 -5.88 15.14 -14.43
C GLU A 46 -5.28 15.47 -13.06
N THR A 47 -5.76 16.55 -12.44
CA THR A 47 -5.32 16.97 -11.09
C THR A 47 -5.58 15.89 -10.04
N VAL A 48 -6.73 15.22 -10.12
CA VAL A 48 -7.08 14.09 -9.25
C VAL A 48 -6.14 12.91 -9.49
N ARG A 49 -5.92 12.53 -10.75
CA ARG A 49 -5.02 11.42 -11.10
C ARG A 49 -3.59 11.66 -10.61
N LYS A 50 -3.05 12.86 -10.83
CA LYS A 50 -1.72 13.27 -10.37
C LYS A 50 -1.61 13.16 -8.85
N LYS A 51 -2.63 13.63 -8.13
CA LYS A 51 -2.65 13.56 -6.66
C LYS A 51 -2.68 12.12 -6.14
N VAL A 52 -3.44 11.24 -6.78
CA VAL A 52 -3.46 9.81 -6.43
C VAL A 52 -2.06 9.19 -6.57
N VAL A 53 -1.34 9.49 -7.65
CA VAL A 53 0.04 9.00 -7.85
C VAL A 53 0.98 9.50 -6.75
N GLU A 54 0.88 10.78 -6.38
CA GLU A 54 1.66 11.37 -5.26
C GLU A 54 1.36 10.64 -3.92
N ILE A 55 0.09 10.36 -3.63
CA ILE A 55 -0.29 9.62 -2.43
C ILE A 55 0.29 8.20 -2.46
N CYS A 56 0.27 7.51 -3.60
CA CYS A 56 0.89 6.20 -3.75
C CYS A 56 2.40 6.25 -3.47
N GLN A 57 3.10 7.33 -3.85
CA GLN A 57 4.52 7.54 -3.53
C GLN A 57 4.74 7.69 -2.02
N HIS A 58 3.91 8.47 -1.33
CA HIS A 58 3.97 8.61 0.13
C HIS A 58 3.71 7.27 0.85
N ILE A 59 2.73 6.49 0.38
CA ILE A 59 2.47 5.14 0.90
C ILE A 59 3.71 4.26 0.69
N ASP A 60 4.29 4.29 -0.51
CA ASP A 60 5.47 3.50 -0.86
C ASP A 60 6.67 3.82 0.01
N GLU A 61 6.90 5.09 0.34
CA GLU A 61 7.96 5.51 1.24
C GLU A 61 7.77 4.97 2.65
N ARG A 62 6.55 5.05 3.19
CA ARG A 62 6.24 4.50 4.52
C ARG A 62 6.38 2.99 4.57
N LEU A 63 5.93 2.28 3.52
CA LEU A 63 6.11 0.83 3.42
C LEU A 63 7.60 0.45 3.34
N ARG A 64 8.43 1.25 2.67
CA ARG A 64 9.87 0.98 2.52
C ARG A 64 10.65 1.19 3.81
N SER A 65 10.33 2.25 4.58
CA SER A 65 11.00 2.58 5.85
C SER A 65 10.87 1.48 6.92
N ARG A 66 9.94 0.54 6.74
CA ARG A 66 9.65 -0.56 7.67
C ARG A 66 10.40 -1.85 7.34
N TYR A 67 11.04 -1.93 6.18
CA TYR A 67 12.03 -2.97 5.90
C TYR A 67 13.34 -2.56 6.57
N VAL A 68 13.43 -2.81 7.88
CA VAL A 68 14.71 -2.79 8.56
C VAL A 68 15.32 -4.17 8.33
N TYR A 69 16.20 -4.29 7.35
CA TYR A 69 17.24 -5.32 7.42
C TYR A 69 17.89 -5.12 8.78
N GLY A 70 17.82 -6.13 9.65
CA GLY A 70 18.50 -6.09 10.93
C GLY A 70 19.92 -5.61 10.70
N ALA A 71 20.22 -4.41 11.19
CA ALA A 71 21.61 -4.03 11.38
C ALA A 71 22.21 -5.15 12.23
N ILE A 72 23.32 -5.71 11.77
CA ILE A 72 23.99 -6.94 12.23
C ILE A 72 24.26 -7.05 13.75
N ASN A 73 23.85 -6.10 14.59
CA ASN A 73 24.05 -6.09 16.05
C ASN A 73 22.99 -5.31 16.85
N GLN A 74 21.73 -5.19 16.40
CA GLN A 74 20.65 -4.60 17.24
C GLN A 74 19.62 -5.65 17.65
N PRO A 75 19.17 -5.68 18.93
CA PRO A 75 18.12 -6.58 19.37
C PRO A 75 16.84 -6.30 18.58
N ILE A 76 16.35 -7.34 17.92
CA ILE A 76 15.32 -7.23 16.91
C ILE A 76 13.97 -7.26 17.64
N THR A 77 13.58 -6.13 18.21
CA THR A 77 12.37 -5.99 19.05
C THR A 77 11.11 -5.58 18.25
N ASN A 78 11.21 -5.38 16.94
CA ASN A 78 10.09 -5.03 16.06
C ASN A 78 10.08 -5.87 14.76
N ILE A 79 10.14 -7.20 14.88
CA ILE A 79 10.13 -8.13 13.73
C ILE A 79 8.77 -8.18 13.00
N TYR A 80 7.69 -7.76 13.66
CA TYR A 80 6.33 -8.15 13.24
C TYR A 80 5.38 -7.01 12.86
N SER A 81 5.81 -5.74 12.86
CA SER A 81 4.92 -4.65 12.39
C SER A 81 4.92 -4.52 10.85
N SER A 82 4.75 -5.62 10.13
CA SER A 82 4.47 -5.56 8.70
C SER A 82 3.08 -4.98 8.51
N ILE A 83 2.99 -3.84 7.81
CA ILE A 83 1.70 -3.26 7.44
C ILE A 83 1.04 -4.24 6.46
N GLU A 84 -0.08 -4.81 6.86
CA GLU A 84 -0.86 -5.70 5.99
C GLU A 84 -1.48 -4.89 4.84
N LEU A 85 -1.24 -5.36 3.61
CA LEU A 85 -1.86 -4.83 2.41
C LEU A 85 -3.12 -5.66 2.08
N PRO A 86 -4.19 -5.04 1.56
CA PRO A 86 -5.43 -5.74 1.24
C PRO A 86 -5.34 -6.51 -0.08
N ILE A 87 -4.56 -7.60 -0.08
CA ILE A 87 -4.25 -8.39 -1.29
C ILE A 87 -5.53 -8.90 -1.97
N GLU A 88 -6.47 -9.45 -1.21
CA GLU A 88 -7.72 -9.99 -1.76
C GLU A 88 -8.53 -8.90 -2.49
N ALA A 89 -8.70 -7.74 -1.87
CA ALA A 89 -9.40 -6.62 -2.47
C ALA A 89 -8.69 -6.10 -3.74
N LEU A 90 -7.35 -6.03 -3.72
CA LEU A 90 -6.55 -5.63 -4.89
C LEU A 90 -6.70 -6.62 -6.05
N ILE A 91 -6.72 -7.93 -5.77
CA ILE A 91 -6.92 -8.97 -6.80
C ILE A 91 -8.34 -8.86 -7.39
N ASN A 92 -9.35 -8.67 -6.54
CA ASN A 92 -10.73 -8.51 -6.97
C ASN A 92 -10.89 -7.29 -7.86
N GLN A 93 -10.30 -6.14 -7.47
CA GLN A 93 -10.30 -4.93 -8.28
C GLN A 93 -9.57 -5.11 -9.61
N PHE A 94 -8.38 -5.71 -9.60
CA PHE A 94 -7.60 -5.95 -10.81
C PHE A 94 -8.37 -6.77 -11.86
N LYS A 95 -9.14 -7.76 -11.39
CA LYS A 95 -9.92 -8.68 -12.24
C LYS A 95 -11.29 -8.13 -12.62
N ASP A 96 -11.76 -7.04 -12.02
CA ASP A 96 -13.11 -6.55 -12.22
C ASP A 96 -13.34 -6.12 -13.69
N PRO A 97 -14.25 -6.78 -14.42
CA PRO A 97 -14.56 -6.43 -15.80
C PRO A 97 -15.37 -5.13 -15.91
N THR A 98 -16.03 -4.69 -14.83
CA THR A 98 -16.91 -3.51 -14.82
C THR A 98 -16.15 -2.19 -14.76
N ILE A 99 -14.87 -2.22 -14.36
CA ILE A 99 -14.03 -1.02 -14.33
C ILE A 99 -13.69 -0.58 -15.76
N THR A 100 -14.15 0.61 -16.11
CA THR A 100 -13.93 1.28 -17.40
C THR A 100 -13.04 2.52 -17.23
N GLY A 101 -12.46 3.04 -18.33
CA GLY A 101 -11.55 4.20 -18.30
C GLY A 101 -10.07 3.82 -18.38
N ASN A 102 -9.21 4.49 -17.58
CA ASN A 102 -7.75 4.26 -17.55
C ASN A 102 -7.34 2.97 -16.81
N LYS A 103 -8.00 1.87 -17.18
CA LYS A 103 -7.91 0.56 -16.52
C LYS A 103 -6.46 0.08 -16.40
N TYR A 104 -5.64 0.27 -17.43
CA TYR A 104 -4.26 -0.19 -17.43
C TYR A 104 -3.39 0.46 -16.35
N MET A 105 -3.57 1.76 -16.11
CA MET A 105 -2.79 2.46 -15.09
C MET A 105 -3.18 1.98 -13.70
N MET A 106 -4.47 1.89 -13.40
CA MET A 106 -4.98 1.37 -12.12
C MET A 106 -4.54 -0.08 -11.88
N GLN A 107 -4.66 -0.96 -12.88
CA GLN A 107 -4.20 -2.35 -12.81
C GLN A 107 -2.68 -2.47 -12.58
N THR A 108 -1.89 -1.53 -13.12
CA THR A 108 -0.43 -1.50 -12.89
C THR A 108 -0.13 -1.23 -11.42
N PHE A 109 -0.86 -0.31 -10.79
CA PHE A 109 -0.73 -0.04 -9.36
C PHE A 109 -1.25 -1.20 -8.49
N ASP A 110 -2.37 -1.82 -8.85
CA ASP A 110 -2.86 -3.02 -8.15
C ASP A 110 -1.81 -4.12 -8.15
N LEU A 111 -1.27 -4.45 -9.33
CA LEU A 111 -0.22 -5.46 -9.47
C LEU A 111 1.06 -5.07 -8.71
N MET A 112 1.41 -3.79 -8.68
CA MET A 112 2.55 -3.29 -7.91
C MET A 112 2.37 -3.58 -6.41
N TYR A 113 1.21 -3.25 -5.83
CA TYR A 113 0.96 -3.49 -4.40
C TYR A 113 0.82 -4.99 -4.07
N ILE A 114 0.20 -5.78 -4.94
CA ILE A 114 0.15 -7.25 -4.80
C ILE A 114 1.57 -7.83 -4.76
N LYS A 115 2.44 -7.45 -5.72
CA LYS A 115 3.83 -7.91 -5.76
C LYS A 115 4.61 -7.50 -4.52
N LYS A 116 4.39 -6.29 -4.00
CA LYS A 116 5.01 -5.81 -2.76
C LYS A 116 4.59 -6.65 -1.56
N ALA A 117 3.30 -6.93 -1.41
CA ALA A 117 2.78 -7.75 -0.32
C ALA A 117 3.37 -9.18 -0.36
N LEU A 118 3.42 -9.81 -1.54
CA LEU A 118 4.04 -11.12 -1.70
C LEU A 118 5.55 -11.12 -1.40
N LYS A 119 6.24 -10.02 -1.71
CA LYS A 119 7.66 -9.87 -1.37
C LYS A 119 7.87 -9.73 0.15
N GLN A 120 6.98 -9.01 0.85
CA GLN A 120 7.00 -8.91 2.32
C GLN A 120 6.91 -10.31 2.94
N ASP A 121 5.92 -11.09 2.50
CA ASP A 121 5.65 -12.42 3.04
C ASP A 121 6.85 -13.37 2.85
N LYS A 122 7.44 -13.39 1.64
CA LYS A 122 8.66 -14.18 1.38
C LYS A 122 9.85 -13.80 2.27
N VAL A 123 10.04 -12.51 2.53
CA VAL A 123 11.12 -12.04 3.41
C VAL A 123 10.87 -12.50 4.85
N SER A 124 9.63 -12.39 5.33
CA SER A 124 9.24 -12.84 6.67
C SER A 124 9.44 -14.35 6.87
N ILE A 125 9.13 -15.17 5.85
CA ILE A 125 9.33 -16.63 5.90
C ILE A 125 10.82 -16.98 5.98
N ASN A 126 11.66 -16.41 5.10
CA ASN A 126 13.09 -16.70 5.07
C ASN A 126 13.77 -16.32 6.40
N TYR A 127 13.39 -15.17 6.96
CA TYR A 127 13.90 -14.74 8.27
C TYR A 127 13.52 -15.73 9.39
N SER A 128 12.28 -16.22 9.39
CA SER A 128 11.81 -17.20 10.39
C SER A 128 12.60 -18.51 10.34
N ILE A 129 12.98 -18.96 9.13
CA ILE A 129 13.78 -20.17 8.91
C ILE A 129 15.23 -19.95 9.40
N GLU A 130 15.86 -18.83 9.04
CA GLU A 130 17.22 -18.50 9.50
C GLU A 130 17.31 -18.40 11.02
N HIS A 131 16.32 -17.76 11.65
CA HIS A 131 16.25 -17.65 13.11
C HIS A 131 16.05 -19.01 13.78
N TYR A 132 15.15 -19.86 13.28
CA TYR A 132 14.96 -21.22 13.82
C TYR A 132 16.26 -22.04 13.74
N ASN A 133 16.97 -21.97 12.61
CA ASN A 133 18.22 -22.69 12.42
C ASN A 133 19.33 -22.22 13.38
N SER A 134 19.32 -20.97 13.87
CA SER A 134 20.30 -20.50 14.84
C SER A 134 20.06 -20.94 16.29
N PHE A 135 18.90 -21.56 16.61
CA PHE A 135 18.65 -22.17 17.93
C PHE A 135 18.90 -23.68 17.97
N ILE A 136 19.02 -24.33 16.81
CA ILE A 136 19.14 -25.80 16.69
C ILE A 136 20.62 -26.23 16.55
N VAL A 137 21.57 -25.28 16.48
CA VAL A 137 23.02 -25.53 16.40
C VAL A 137 23.72 -25.12 17.69
#